data_AF-A0A8T6R658-F1
#
_entry.id   AF-A0A8T6R658-F1
#
_cell.length_a   1.000
_cell.length_b   1.000
_cell.length_c   1.000
_cell.angle_alpha   90.00
_cell.angle_beta   90.00
_cell.angle_gamma   90.00
#
_symmetry.space_group_name_H-M   'P 1'
#
loop_
_entity.id
_entity.type
_entity.pdbx_description
1 polymer ?
#
loop_
_entity_poly.entity_id
_entity_poly.type
_entity_poly.pdbx_seq_one_letter_code
_entity_poly.pdbx_strand_id
1 'polypeptide(L)' 'LLTVLAVHHRTAPAAINVEDLDSKVDLDVIRGEHRTLPDGDIAALNNSFGFGGHNVALVVKSV' A
#
# COMPACT_ATOMS: atom_id res chain seq x y z
N LEU A 1 2.19 -4.94 10.44
CA LEU A 1 2.92 -3.76 10.96
C LEU A 1 3.12 -2.68 9.91
N LEU A 2 3.60 -3.00 8.70
CA LEU A 2 3.87 -2.02 7.62
C LEU A 2 2.72 -1.02 7.38
N THR A 3 1.50 -1.51 7.11
CA THR A 3 0.33 -0.65 6.81
C THR A 3 -0.03 0.28 7.98
N VAL A 4 0.11 -0.18 9.22
CA VAL A 4 -0.16 0.65 10.42
C VAL A 4 0.85 1.79 10.51
N LEU A 5 2.15 1.50 10.31
CA LEU A 5 3.20 2.52 10.32
C LEU A 5 3.06 3.50 9.15
N ALA A 6 2.65 3.03 7.96
CA ALA A 6 2.41 3.89 6.81
C ALA A 6 1.30 4.92 7.09
N VAL A 7 0.19 4.49 7.68
CA VAL A 7 -0.91 5.36 8.11
C VAL A 7 -0.46 6.32 9.22
N HIS A 8 0.27 5.81 10.22
CA HIS A 8 0.73 6.60 11.36
C HIS A 8 1.73 7.70 10.97
N HIS A 9 2.73 7.38 10.14
CA HIS A 9 3.76 8.32 9.68
C HIS A 9 3.39 9.09 8.42
N ARG A 10 2.17 8.90 7.89
CA ARG A 10 1.70 9.52 6.64
C ARG A 10 2.68 9.31 5.47
N THR A 11 3.28 8.13 5.39
CA THR A 11 4.26 7.80 4.34
C THR A 11 3.92 6.45 3.73
N ALA A 12 3.61 6.46 2.44
CA ALA A 12 3.47 5.25 1.64
C ALA A 12 4.83 4.84 1.08
N PRO A 13 5.35 3.65 1.42
CA PRO A 13 6.63 3.17 0.93
C PRO A 13 6.55 2.87 -0.57
N ALA A 14 7.66 3.09 -1.27
CA ALA A 14 7.78 2.79 -2.69
C ALA A 14 8.05 1.30 -2.91
N ALA A 15 7.47 0.76 -3.98
CA ALA A 15 7.88 -0.51 -4.54
C ALA A 15 9.21 -0.32 -5.28
N ILE A 16 10.29 -0.85 -4.71
CA ILE A 16 11.62 -0.83 -5.34
C ILE A 16 11.68 -1.82 -6.50
N ASN A 17 12.67 -1.63 -7.39
CA ASN A 17 12.96 -2.51 -8.53
C ASN A 17 11.78 -2.66 -9.52
N VAL A 18 11.04 -1.57 -9.76
CA VAL A 18 9.99 -1.50 -10.77
C VAL A 18 10.40 -0.48 -11.84
N GLU A 19 11.22 -0.91 -12.79
CA GLU A 19 11.70 -0.07 -13.89
C GLU A 19 10.69 -0.02 -15.05
N ASP A 20 10.12 -1.17 -15.40
CA ASP A 20 9.16 -1.32 -16.48
C ASP A 20 7.85 -1.93 -15.94
N LEU A 21 6.83 -1.06 -15.78
CA LEU A 21 5.51 -1.48 -15.30
C LEU A 21 4.68 -1.92 -16.50
N ASP A 22 4.07 -3.10 -16.42
CA ASP A 22 3.22 -3.61 -17.51
C ASP A 22 2.15 -2.56 -17.88
N SER A 23 2.05 -2.26 -19.17
CA SER A 23 1.06 -1.36 -19.78
C SER A 23 -0.39 -1.64 -19.41
N LYS A 24 -0.70 -2.86 -18.95
CA LYS A 24 -2.03 -3.29 -18.51
C LYS A 24 -2.33 -2.93 -17.05
N VAL A 25 -1.34 -2.52 -16.27
CA VAL A 25 -1.54 -2.07 -14.88
C VAL A 25 -1.95 -0.61 -14.89
N ASP A 26 -3.21 -0.34 -14.59
CA ASP A 26 -3.78 1.01 -14.46
C ASP A 26 -3.68 1.58 -13.04
N LEU A 27 -3.20 0.78 -12.08
CA LEU A 27 -3.02 1.17 -10.68
C LEU A 27 -1.87 2.17 -10.52
N ASP A 28 -2.08 3.16 -9.64
CA ASP A 28 -1.03 4.06 -9.17
C ASP A 28 -0.07 3.34 -8.21
N VAL A 29 0.91 2.64 -8.79
CA VAL A 29 2.01 2.01 -8.06
C VAL A 29 3.04 3.08 -7.73
N ILE A 30 3.31 3.27 -6.43
CA ILE A 30 4.36 4.17 -5.95
C ILE A 30 5.72 3.55 -6.25
N ARG A 31 6.49 4.20 -7.13
CA ARG A 31 7.82 3.77 -7.61
C ARG A 31 8.85 4.85 -7.33
N GLY A 32 10.10 4.47 -7.12
CA GLY A 32 11.19 5.39 -6.80
C GLY A 32 11.12 5.88 -5.36
N GLU A 33 10.72 7.14 -5.17
CA GLU A 33 10.67 7.78 -3.84
C GLU A 33 9.38 7.44 -3.08
N HIS A 34 9.50 7.37 -1.75
CA HIS A 34 8.33 7.21 -0.87
C HIS A 34 7.38 8.41 -1.02
N ARG A 35 6.06 8.18 -0.90
CA ARG A 35 5.05 9.22 -1.10
C ARG A 35 4.41 9.63 0.22
N THR A 36 4.32 10.93 0.47
CA THR A 36 3.51 11.47 1.56
C THR A 36 2.03 11.21 1.32
N LEU A 37 1.34 10.64 2.30
CA LEU A 37 -0.10 10.43 2.28
C LEU A 37 -0.85 11.72 2.63
N PRO A 38 -2.07 11.94 2.11
CA PRO A 38 -2.83 13.16 2.37
C PRO A 38 -3.16 13.33 3.85
N ASP A 39 -3.45 14.56 4.26
CA ASP A 39 -3.96 14.91 5.58
C ASP A 39 -5.44 14.46 5.77
N GLY A 40 -5.92 14.53 7.02
CA GLY A 40 -7.29 14.17 7.38
C GLY A 40 -7.52 12.67 7.55
N ASP A 41 -8.78 12.25 7.51
CA ASP A 41 -9.16 10.84 7.70
C ASP A 41 -8.75 9.99 6.51
N ILE A 42 -7.95 8.96 6.76
CA ILE A 42 -7.55 7.97 5.76
C ILE A 42 -7.79 6.55 6.27
N ALA A 43 -8.02 5.64 5.32
CA ALA A 43 -8.06 4.21 5.58
C ALA A 43 -7.14 3.49 4.59
N ALA A 44 -6.44 2.47 5.07
CA ALA A 44 -5.54 1.64 4.26
C ALA A 44 -5.93 0.17 4.35
N LEU A 45 -5.93 -0.50 3.20
CA LEU A 45 -6.22 -1.92 3.09
C LEU A 45 -4.92 -2.73 3.09
N ASN A 46 -4.86 -3.79 3.88
CA ASN A 46 -3.80 -4.79 3.85
C ASN A 46 -4.38 -6.13 3.39
N ASN A 47 -3.95 -6.56 2.20
CA ASN A 47 -4.35 -7.85 1.62
C ASN A 47 -3.26 -8.89 1.86
N SER A 48 -3.66 -10.12 2.14
CA SER A 48 -2.79 -11.28 2.28
C SER A 48 -3.42 -12.50 1.61
N PHE A 49 -2.60 -13.23 0.86
CA PHE A 49 -3.01 -14.41 0.10
C PHE A 49 -2.12 -15.60 0.45
N GLY A 50 -2.70 -16.79 0.54
CA GLY A 50 -1.98 -18.02 0.91
C GLY A 50 -2.42 -19.23 0.11
N PHE A 51 -1.56 -20.26 0.09
CA PHE A 51 -1.88 -21.52 -0.60
C PHE A 51 -3.19 -22.15 -0.10
N GLY A 52 -3.86 -22.86 -1.00
CA GLY A 52 -5.20 -23.38 -0.77
C GLY A 52 -6.32 -22.34 -0.93
N GLY A 53 -6.01 -21.15 -1.47
CA GLY A 53 -7.01 -20.12 -1.76
C GLY A 53 -7.44 -19.30 -0.55
N HIS A 54 -6.58 -19.17 0.45
CA HIS A 54 -6.84 -18.32 1.62
C HIS A 54 -6.65 -16.85 1.26
N ASN A 55 -7.67 -16.03 1.50
CA ASN A 55 -7.65 -14.59 1.26
C ASN A 55 -8.06 -13.87 2.53
N VAL A 56 -7.24 -12.92 2.99
CA VAL A 56 -7.51 -12.08 4.16
C VAL A 56 -7.32 -10.62 3.79
N ALA A 57 -8.25 -9.77 4.24
CA ALA A 57 -8.16 -8.33 4.10
C ALA A 57 -8.41 -7.65 5.45
N LEU A 58 -7.56 -6.68 5.79
CA LEU A 58 -7.67 -5.86 7.00
C LEU A 58 -7.71 -4.38 6.62
N VAL A 59 -8.56 -3.60 7.28
CA VAL A 59 -8.59 -2.14 7.16
C VAL A 59 -7.98 -1.50 8.41
N VAL A 60 -7.08 -0.55 8.20
CA VAL A 60 -6.52 0.32 9.25
C VAL A 60 -6.96 1.76 8.98
N LYS A 61 -7.57 2.42 9.96
CA LYS A 61 -7.94 3.84 9.87
C LYS A 61 -6.94 4.69 10.65
N SER A 62 -6.66 5.91 10.17
CA SER A 62 -6.04 6.94 10.98
C SER A 62 -6.94 7.28 12.18
N VAL A 63 -6.31 7.57 13.32
CA VAL A 63 -6.98 8.04 14.55
C VAL A 63 -6.79 9.55 14.65
#